data_AF-F4QG56-F1
#
_entry.id   AF-F4QG56-F1
#
_cell.length_a   1.000
_cell.length_b   1.000
_cell.length_c   1.000
_cell.angle_alpha   90.00
_cell.angle_beta   90.00
_cell.angle_gamma   90.00
#
_symmetry.space_group_name_H-M   'P 1'
#
loop_
_entity.id
_entity.type
_entity.pdbx_description
1 polymer ?
#
loop_
_entity_poly.entity_id
_entity_poly.type
_entity_poly.pdbx_seq_one_letter_code
_entity_poly.pdbx_strand_id
1 'polypeptide(L)'
;MVAHGRRHSPADINGAAFAPPSPKIAIAVAFLQNTLEQAMVAVFVNLALLLTVRDVAVPFVLCAVALFSIGRITFILGYGKGAGGRAFGMVLTVLPSLLFFVWTLTAVTLEAIS
;
A
#
# COMPACT_ATOMS: atom_id res chain seq x y z
N MET A 1 -16.55 -0.04 -3.12
CA MET A 1 -16.31 -0.15 -4.58
C MET A 1 -16.33 -1.60 -5.06
N VAL A 2 -15.32 -2.44 -4.76
CA VAL A 2 -15.26 -3.83 -5.26
C VAL A 2 -16.39 -4.72 -4.74
N ALA A 3 -16.60 -4.80 -3.42
CA ALA A 3 -17.61 -5.68 -2.83
C ALA A 3 -19.04 -5.35 -3.31
N HIS A 4 -19.36 -4.05 -3.39
CA HIS A 4 -20.62 -3.59 -3.96
C HIS A 4 -20.73 -3.94 -5.46
N GLY A 5 -19.68 -3.67 -6.25
CA GLY A 5 -19.65 -4.01 -7.66
C GLY A 5 -19.85 -5.50 -7.96
N ARG A 6 -19.25 -6.39 -7.16
CA ARG A 6 -19.43 -7.84 -7.28
C ARG A 6 -20.87 -8.28 -7.03
N ARG A 7 -21.51 -7.79 -5.96
CA ARG A 7 -22.88 -8.19 -5.58
C ARG A 7 -23.94 -7.85 -6.62
N HIS A 8 -23.72 -6.79 -7.41
CA HIS A 8 -24.68 -6.29 -8.40
C HIS A 8 -24.29 -6.62 -9.85
N SER A 9 -23.34 -7.53 -10.06
CA SER A 9 -22.87 -7.92 -11.38
C SER A 9 -22.92 -9.43 -11.54
N PRO A 10 -23.80 -9.99 -12.40
CA PRO A 10 -23.82 -11.41 -12.69
C PRO A 10 -22.47 -11.95 -13.17
N ALA A 11 -21.68 -11.10 -13.85
CA ALA A 11 -20.34 -11.46 -14.32
C ALA A 11 -19.30 -11.53 -13.18
N ASP A 12 -19.49 -10.81 -12.07
CA ASP A 12 -18.48 -10.68 -11.00
C ASP A 12 -18.90 -11.31 -9.66
N ILE A 13 -20.15 -11.75 -9.52
CA ILE A 13 -20.71 -12.26 -8.26
C ILE A 13 -20.05 -13.55 -7.78
N ASN A 14 -19.61 -14.40 -8.71
CA ASN A 14 -18.90 -15.64 -8.40
C ASN A 14 -17.51 -15.36 -7.82
N GLY A 15 -16.98 -14.15 -8.00
CA GLY A 15 -15.69 -13.72 -7.47
C GLY A 15 -14.51 -14.07 -8.37
N ALA A 16 -13.32 -13.62 -7.95
CA ALA A 16 -12.10 -13.64 -8.77
C ALA A 16 -11.55 -15.05 -9.06
N ALA A 17 -12.02 -16.08 -8.35
CA ALA A 17 -11.58 -17.45 -8.57
C ALA A 17 -12.16 -18.08 -9.86
N PHE A 18 -13.27 -17.54 -10.37
CA PHE A 18 -14.01 -18.15 -11.48
C PHE A 18 -13.81 -17.42 -12.81
N ALA A 19 -13.50 -16.13 -12.79
CA ALA A 19 -13.22 -15.34 -13.98
C ALA A 19 -12.44 -14.05 -13.64
N PRO A 20 -11.71 -13.48 -14.63
CA PRO A 20 -11.17 -12.13 -14.50
C PRO A 20 -12.26 -11.08 -14.21
N PRO A 21 -11.92 -9.98 -13.52
CA PRO A 21 -12.90 -8.93 -13.23
C PRO A 21 -13.45 -8.27 -14.49
N SER A 22 -14.75 -7.97 -14.51
CA SER A 22 -15.36 -7.20 -15.59
C SER A 22 -14.77 -5.79 -15.71
N PRO A 23 -14.86 -5.14 -16.89
CA PRO A 23 -14.36 -3.77 -17.06
C PRO A 23 -14.91 -2.77 -16.04
N LYS A 24 -16.13 -3.01 -15.53
CA LYS A 24 -16.80 -2.16 -14.53
C LYS A 24 -16.08 -2.12 -13.19
N ILE A 25 -15.47 -3.24 -12.77
CA ILE A 25 -14.79 -3.34 -11.46
C ILE A 25 -13.28 -3.53 -11.57
N ALA A 26 -12.72 -3.69 -12.78
CA ALA A 26 -11.31 -3.98 -13.00
C ALA A 26 -10.38 -2.98 -12.30
N ILE A 27 -10.62 -1.67 -12.43
CA ILE A 27 -9.82 -0.63 -11.77
C ILE A 27 -9.93 -0.74 -10.25
N ALA A 28 -11.14 -0.92 -9.72
CA ALA A 28 -11.37 -1.01 -8.28
C ALA A 28 -10.70 -2.25 -7.67
N VAL A 29 -10.73 -3.39 -8.37
CA VAL A 29 -10.07 -4.63 -7.95
C VAL A 29 -8.55 -4.44 -7.95
N ALA A 30 -7.98 -3.92 -9.04
CA ALA A 30 -6.55 -3.67 -9.13
C ALA A 30 -6.06 -2.67 -8.09
N PHE A 31 -6.82 -1.59 -7.83
CA PHE A 31 -6.54 -0.64 -6.77
C PHE A 31 -6.58 -1.28 -5.38
N LEU A 32 -7.60 -2.10 -5.10
CA LEU A 32 -7.75 -2.75 -3.79
C LEU A 32 -6.62 -3.75 -3.54
N GLN A 33 -6.29 -4.58 -4.53
CA GLN A 33 -5.19 -5.55 -4.45
C GLN A 33 -3.86 -4.85 -4.18
N ASN A 34 -3.54 -3.83 -4.97
CA ASN A 34 -2.32 -3.06 -4.77
C ASN A 34 -2.31 -2.34 -3.40
N THR A 35 -3.45 -1.81 -2.95
CA THR A 35 -3.54 -1.17 -1.63
C THR A 35 -3.30 -2.18 -0.51
N LEU A 36 -3.83 -3.40 -0.62
CA LEU A 36 -3.63 -4.47 0.35
C LEU A 36 -2.15 -4.86 0.44
N GLU A 37 -1.51 -5.11 -0.70
CA GLU A 37 -0.08 -5.43 -0.77
C GLU A 37 0.78 -4.33 -0.12
N GLN A 38 0.56 -3.07 -0.49
CA GLN A 38 1.32 -1.96 0.08
C GLN A 38 1.00 -1.70 1.55
N ALA A 39 -0.25 -1.89 1.98
CA ALA A 39 -0.65 -1.73 3.38
C ALA A 39 0.01 -2.80 4.27
N MET A 40 0.08 -4.05 3.81
CA MET A 40 0.77 -5.11 4.55
C MET A 40 2.26 -4.79 4.72
N VAL A 41 2.93 -4.36 3.65
CA VAL A 41 4.34 -3.92 3.73
C VAL A 41 4.49 -2.77 4.73
N ALA A 42 3.66 -1.73 4.63
CA ALA A 42 3.71 -0.59 5.53
C ALA A 42 3.47 -0.98 7.00
N VAL A 43 2.52 -1.89 7.28
CA VAL A 43 2.25 -2.39 8.64
C VAL A 43 3.48 -3.09 9.21
N PHE A 44 4.06 -4.05 8.49
CA PHE A 44 5.22 -4.81 8.99
C PHE A 44 6.43 -3.91 9.21
N VAL A 45 6.70 -3.00 8.29
CA VAL A 45 7.84 -2.09 8.39
C VAL A 45 7.66 -1.07 9.52
N ASN A 46 6.46 -0.48 9.68
CA ASN A 46 6.20 0.45 10.76
C ASN A 46 6.30 -0.23 12.14
N LEU A 47 5.80 -1.47 12.27
CA LEU A 47 5.97 -2.24 13.49
C LEU A 47 7.44 -2.53 13.79
N ALA A 48 8.20 -2.94 12.77
CA ALA A 48 9.63 -3.19 12.93
C ALA A 48 10.38 -1.92 13.39
N LEU A 49 10.07 -0.76 12.80
CA LEU A 49 10.67 0.51 13.18
C LEU A 49 10.34 0.89 14.63
N LEU A 50 9.07 0.74 15.05
CA LEU A 50 8.63 1.02 16.42
C LEU A 50 9.33 0.13 17.45
N LEU A 51 9.58 -1.14 17.11
CA LEU A 51 10.21 -2.09 18.02
C LEU A 51 11.73 -1.92 18.13
N THR A 52 12.38 -1.40 17.09
CA THR A 52 13.85 -1.28 17.01
C THR A 52 14.34 0.11 17.37
N VAL A 53 13.75 1.16 16.80
CA VAL A 53 14.21 2.55 16.93
C VAL A 53 13.47 3.31 18.05
N ARG A 54 12.30 2.83 18.46
CA ARG A 54 11.54 3.27 19.66
C ARG A 54 11.28 4.78 19.73
N ASP A 55 12.08 5.52 20.50
CA ASP A 55 11.77 6.87 20.99
C ASP A 55 11.56 7.90 19.87
N VAL A 56 12.25 7.73 18.74
CA VAL A 56 12.11 8.64 17.60
C VAL A 56 11.15 8.15 16.53
N ALA A 57 10.64 6.91 16.61
CA ALA A 57 9.91 6.27 15.51
C ALA A 57 8.47 6.79 15.33
N VAL A 58 7.79 7.21 16.40
CA VAL A 58 6.36 7.55 16.36
C VAL A 58 6.03 8.68 15.36
N PRO A 59 6.72 9.84 15.36
CA PRO A 59 6.46 10.90 14.38
C PRO A 59 6.65 10.43 12.93
N PHE A 60 7.66 9.61 12.66
CA PHE A 60 7.90 9.07 11.32
C PHE A 60 6.77 8.15 10.86
N VAL A 61 6.26 7.28 11.75
CA VAL A 61 5.12 6.42 11.45
C VAL A 61 3.87 7.24 11.14
N LEU A 62 3.57 8.28 11.92
CA LEU A 62 2.42 9.16 11.67
C LEU A 62 2.54 9.86 10.30
N CYS A 63 3.72 10.39 9.97
CA CYS A 63 4.00 10.98 8.67
C CYS A 63 3.84 9.94 7.54
N ALA A 64 4.37 8.72 7.71
CA ALA A 64 4.25 7.66 6.71
C ALA A 64 2.79 7.26 6.46
N VAL A 65 1.95 7.19 7.50
CA VAL A 65 0.51 6.91 7.36
C VAL A 65 -0.21 8.03 6.58
N ALA A 66 0.14 9.29 6.85
CA ALA A 66 -0.41 10.42 6.11
C ALA A 66 0.01 10.36 4.62
N LEU A 67 1.31 10.15 4.35
CA LEU A 67 1.85 10.01 3.00
C LEU A 67 1.25 8.81 2.26
N PHE A 68 1.08 7.67 2.93
CA PHE A 68 0.41 6.50 2.38
C PHE A 68 -1.02 6.85 1.94
N SER A 69 -1.78 7.53 2.79
CA SER A 69 -3.16 7.91 2.51
C SER A 69 -3.25 8.85 1.31
N ILE A 70 -2.41 9.89 1.27
CA ILE A 70 -2.32 10.82 0.13
C ILE A 70 -1.87 10.08 -1.14
N GLY A 71 -0.93 9.14 -1.01
CA GLY A 71 -0.44 8.29 -2.10
C GLY A 71 -1.55 7.45 -2.70
N ARG A 72 -2.40 6.82 -1.88
CA ARG A 72 -3.54 6.03 -2.38
C ARG A 72 -4.59 6.88 -3.06
N ILE A 73 -4.90 8.07 -2.51
CA ILE A 73 -5.87 9.01 -3.11
C ILE A 73 -5.36 9.47 -4.49
N THR A 74 -4.12 9.93 -4.56
CA THR A 74 -3.54 10.40 -5.82
C THR A 74 -3.35 9.27 -6.85
N PHE A 75 -3.02 8.06 -6.39
CA PHE A 75 -2.92 6.88 -7.25
C PHE A 75 -4.26 6.53 -7.92
N ILE A 76 -5.37 6.50 -7.17
CA ILE A 76 -6.67 6.16 -7.75
C ILE A 76 -7.19 7.26 -8.69
N LEU A 77 -6.97 8.54 -8.35
CA LEU A 77 -7.30 9.67 -9.22
C LEU A 77 -6.48 9.68 -10.52
N GLY A 78 -5.23 9.22 -10.46
CA GLY A 78 -4.34 9.08 -11.60
C GLY A 78 -4.57 7.82 -12.44
N TYR A 79 -5.40 6.88 -11.99
CA TYR A 79 -5.46 5.53 -12.56
C TYR A 79 -5.86 5.50 -14.04
N GLY A 80 -6.84 6.31 -14.42
CA GLY A 80 -7.31 6.41 -15.81
C GLY A 80 -6.29 7.02 -16.78
N LYS A 81 -5.24 7.69 -16.28
CA LYS A 81 -4.19 8.34 -17.09
C LYS A 81 -3.01 7.41 -17.40
N GLY A 82 -3.15 6.11 -17.16
CA GLY A 82 -2.12 5.11 -17.44
C GLY A 82 -1.01 5.06 -16.38
N ALA A 83 0.19 4.58 -16.77
CA ALA A 83 1.30 4.39 -15.84
C ALA A 83 1.84 5.71 -15.27
N GLY A 84 2.07 6.72 -16.12
CA GLY A 84 2.58 8.02 -15.70
C GLY A 84 1.67 8.72 -14.69
N GLY A 85 0.35 8.67 -14.89
CA GLY A 85 -0.61 9.28 -13.95
C GLY A 85 -0.63 8.65 -12.56
N ARG A 86 -0.25 7.38 -12.44
CA ARG A 86 -0.23 6.64 -11.17
C ARG A 86 1.11 6.73 -10.43
N ALA A 87 2.17 7.14 -11.12
CA ALA A 87 3.55 7.07 -10.63
C ALA A 87 3.73 7.88 -9.34
N PHE A 88 3.22 9.12 -9.29
CA PHE A 88 3.31 9.98 -8.10
C PHE A 88 2.72 9.31 -6.86
N GLY A 89 1.47 8.83 -6.97
CA GLY A 89 0.80 8.16 -5.84
C GLY A 89 1.50 6.87 -5.41
N MET A 90 2.06 6.10 -6.36
CA MET A 90 2.89 4.93 -6.05
C MET A 90 4.14 5.31 -5.25
N VAL A 91 4.91 6.29 -5.72
CA VAL A 91 6.15 6.71 -5.06
C VAL A 91 5.86 7.18 -3.64
N LEU A 92 4.82 8.01 -3.46
CA LEU A 92 4.43 8.52 -2.14
C LEU A 92 3.99 7.39 -1.18
N THR A 93 3.44 6.30 -1.70
CA THR A 93 3.03 5.12 -0.93
C THR A 93 4.24 4.25 -0.53
N VAL A 94 5.18 4.03 -1.46
CA VAL A 94 6.26 3.04 -1.30
C VAL A 94 7.47 3.61 -0.58
N LEU A 95 7.81 4.87 -0.84
CA LEU A 95 9.08 5.46 -0.41
C LEU A 95 9.28 5.42 1.13
N PRO A 96 8.29 5.77 1.98
CA PRO A 96 8.47 5.67 3.42
C PRO A 96 8.76 4.24 3.88
N SER A 97 8.02 3.25 3.35
CA SER A 97 8.21 1.84 3.70
C SER A 97 9.60 1.33 3.28
N LEU A 98 10.11 1.76 2.13
CA LEU A 98 11.45 1.39 1.69
C LEU A 98 12.53 1.97 2.62
N LEU A 99 12.41 3.25 2.98
CA LEU A 99 13.37 3.93 3.87
C LEU A 99 13.36 3.31 5.27
N PHE A 100 12.18 3.03 5.82
CA PHE A 100 12.05 2.42 7.14
C PHE A 100 12.52 0.98 7.15
N PHE A 101 12.34 0.23 6.06
CA PHE A 101 12.90 -1.11 5.93
C PHE A 101 14.43 -1.09 6.02
N VAL A 102 15.08 -0.20 5.25
CA VAL A 102 16.53 -0.04 5.28
C VAL A 102 17.00 0.38 6.67
N TRP A 103 16.35 1.37 7.30
CA TRP A 103 16.73 1.83 8.64
C TRP A 103 16.56 0.74 9.70
N THR A 104 15.45 0.01 9.68
CA THR A 104 15.22 -1.08 10.63
C THR A 104 16.26 -2.19 10.43
N LEU A 105 16.55 -2.55 9.17
CA LEU A 105 17.55 -3.56 8.87
C LEU A 105 18.94 -3.16 9.38
N THR A 106 19.35 -1.91 9.15
CA THR A 106 20.65 -1.43 9.66
C THR A 106 20.69 -1.41 11.17
N ALA A 107 19.64 -0.95 11.85
CA ALA A 107 19.55 -0.93 13.31
C ALA A 107 19.70 -2.34 13.90
N VAL A 108 18.97 -3.33 13.38
CA VAL A 108 19.06 -4.73 13.82
C VAL A 108 20.45 -5.31 13.57
N THR A 109 21.06 -5.04 12.41
CA THR A 109 22.40 -5.56 12.13
C THR A 109 23.47 -4.96 13.03
N LEU A 110 23.36 -3.68 13.40
CA LEU A 110 24.31 -3.02 14.30
C LEU A 110 24.19 -3.56 15.73
N GLU A 111 22.97 -3.80 16.20
CA GLU A 111 22.71 -4.42 17.51
C GLU A 111 23.23 -5.88 17.56
N ALA A 112 23.17 -6.62 16.45
CA ALA A 112 23.63 -8.01 16.40
C ALA A 112 25.17 -8.17 16.44
N ILE A 113 25.94 -7.11 16.15
CA ILE A 113 27.41 -7.14 16.10
C ILE A 113 28.09 -6.37 17.23
N SER A 114 27.31 -5.67 18.06
CA SER A 114 27.76 -4.95 19.27
C SER A 114 27.69 -5.84 20.50
#